data_AF-A0A0F6XYW2-F1
#
_entry.id   AF-A0A0F6XYW2-F1
#
_cell.length_a   1.000
_cell.length_b   1.000
_cell.length_c   1.000
_cell.angle_alpha   90.00
_cell.angle_beta   90.00
_cell.angle_gamma   90.00
#
_symmetry.space_group_name_H-M   'P 1'
#
loop_
_entity.id
_entity.type
_entity.pdbx_description
1 polymer ?
#
loop_
_entity_poly.entity_id
_entity_poly.type
_entity_poly.pdbx_seq_one_letter_code
_entity_poly.pdbx_strand_id
1 'polypeptide(L)'
;MRSFLLQKGDLVFDKGELVMVGGNKELNQAVEIAMYTNKNEFFLDGEHGFKQAVLHDKKPNEELIREAVYETLAQEERIERVTKVDIHFDRKARKLFITFEAVALDGTEIKEVLTRDA
;
A
#
# COMPACT_ATOMS: atom_id res chain seq x y z
N MET A 1 15.89 -2.33 6.88
CA MET A 1 16.15 -0.89 6.80
C MET A 1 15.56 -0.21 8.05
N ARG A 2 15.83 1.07 8.30
CA ARG A 2 15.11 1.89 9.29
C ARG A 2 14.62 3.16 8.62
N SER A 3 13.41 3.60 8.94
CA SER A 3 12.79 4.83 8.44
C SER A 3 12.11 5.58 9.59
N PHE A 4 11.66 6.81 9.34
CA PHE A 4 10.84 7.54 10.31
C PHE A 4 9.49 6.86 10.47
N LEU A 5 9.03 6.74 11.72
CA LEU A 5 7.70 6.20 12.01
C LEU A 5 6.64 7.18 11.53
N LEU A 6 5.71 6.66 10.73
CA LEU A 6 4.50 7.36 10.33
C LEU A 6 3.30 6.81 11.10
N GLN A 7 2.42 7.69 11.54
CA GLN A 7 1.11 7.32 12.07
C GLN A 7 0.05 8.12 11.33
N LYS A 8 -0.82 7.42 10.58
CA LYS A 8 -1.83 8.05 9.70
C LYS A 8 -1.21 9.03 8.69
N GLY A 9 -0.02 8.71 8.18
CA GLY A 9 0.72 9.53 7.23
C GLY A 9 1.51 10.70 7.81
N ASP A 10 1.54 10.87 9.14
CA ASP A 10 2.27 11.97 9.79
C ASP A 10 3.47 11.47 10.62
N LEU A 11 4.49 12.31 10.77
CA LEU A 11 5.71 12.00 11.52
C LEU A 11 5.42 11.93 13.02
N VAL A 12 5.93 10.89 13.67
CA VAL A 12 5.78 10.71 15.12
C VAL A 12 6.99 11.27 15.87
N PHE A 13 6.72 12.09 16.88
CA PHE A 13 7.71 12.62 17.80
C PHE A 13 7.53 12.03 19.21
N ASP A 14 8.62 11.63 19.84
CA ASP A 14 8.67 11.34 21.27
C ASP A 14 9.71 12.25 21.93
N LYS A 15 9.27 13.05 22.92
CA LYS A 15 10.13 14.00 23.65
C LYS A 15 10.96 14.95 22.78
N GLY A 16 10.44 15.33 21.61
CA GLY A 16 11.11 16.23 20.67
C GLY A 16 12.05 15.54 19.68
N GLU A 17 12.15 14.21 19.72
CA GLU A 17 12.94 13.41 18.77
C GLU A 17 12.03 12.64 17.81
N LEU A 18 12.49 12.47 16.56
CA LEU A 18 11.79 11.66 15.57
C LEU A 18 11.89 10.18 15.94
N VAL A 19 10.75 9.51 15.98
CA VAL A 19 10.69 8.07 16.24
C VAL A 19 11.04 7.32 14.97
N MET A 20 11.87 6.27 15.11
CA MET A 20 12.28 5.41 14.00
C MET A 20 11.58 4.06 14.08
N VAL A 21 11.26 3.49 12.91
CA VAL A 21 10.74 2.13 12.75
C VAL A 21 11.72 1.30 11.93
N GLY A 22 11.73 -0.02 12.14
CA GLY A 22 12.64 -0.92 11.42
C GLY A 22 12.08 -2.34 11.32
N GLY A 23 12.76 -3.15 10.48
CA GLY A 23 12.37 -4.53 10.22
C GLY A 23 10.97 -4.62 9.61
N ASN A 24 10.19 -5.58 10.07
CA ASN A 24 8.86 -5.89 9.51
C ASN A 24 7.87 -4.72 9.61
N LYS A 25 7.96 -3.93 10.68
CA LYS A 25 7.09 -2.75 10.84
C LYS A 25 7.42 -1.67 9.81
N GLU A 26 8.69 -1.53 9.45
CA GLU A 26 9.11 -0.59 8.42
C GLU A 26 8.72 -1.12 7.03
N LEU A 27 8.80 -2.42 6.79
CA LEU A 27 8.31 -3.04 5.56
C LEU A 27 6.80 -2.79 5.35
N ASN A 28 5.98 -3.02 6.39
CA ASN A 28 4.54 -2.70 6.31
C ASN A 28 4.32 -1.21 6.01
N GLN A 29 5.06 -0.32 6.66
CA GLN A 29 4.96 1.11 6.41
C GLN A 29 5.39 1.48 4.98
N ALA A 30 6.43 0.85 4.43
CA ALA A 30 6.89 1.09 3.06
C ALA A 30 5.81 0.67 2.05
N VAL A 31 5.20 -0.50 2.25
CA VAL A 31 4.08 -0.97 1.44
C VAL A 31 2.88 -0.03 1.55
N GLU A 32 2.54 0.42 2.77
CA GLU A 32 1.47 1.39 2.99
C GLU A 32 1.72 2.68 2.20
N ILE A 33 2.92 3.26 2.31
CA ILE A 33 3.31 4.48 1.58
C ILE A 33 3.16 4.29 0.07
N ALA A 34 3.64 3.16 -0.48
CA ALA A 34 3.53 2.87 -1.90
C ALA A 34 2.05 2.78 -2.34
N MET A 35 1.19 2.16 -1.54
CA MET A 35 -0.24 2.04 -1.86
C MET A 35 -1.00 3.37 -1.76
N TYR A 36 -0.55 4.31 -0.93
CA TYR A 36 -1.18 5.64 -0.81
C TYR A 36 -0.67 6.65 -1.85
N THR A 37 0.59 6.52 -2.28
CA THR A 37 1.21 7.37 -3.30
C THR A 37 0.66 7.01 -4.67
N ASN A 38 0.24 8.01 -5.46
CA ASN A 38 -0.15 7.76 -6.85
C ASN A 38 1.09 7.63 -7.75
N LYS A 39 1.04 6.75 -8.77
CA LYS A 39 2.06 6.74 -9.82
C LYS A 39 2.23 8.14 -10.42
N ASN A 40 3.47 8.54 -10.67
CA ASN A 40 3.91 9.88 -11.09
C ASN A 40 3.75 11.00 -10.05
N GLU A 41 3.34 10.71 -8.81
CA GLU A 41 3.31 11.72 -7.73
C GLU A 41 4.70 12.00 -7.18
N PHE A 42 5.55 10.96 -7.10
CA PHE A 42 6.92 11.11 -6.64
C PHE A 42 7.83 11.55 -7.80
N PHE A 43 8.29 12.80 -7.76
CA PHE A 43 9.01 13.42 -8.88
C PHE A 43 10.36 12.76 -9.22
N LEU A 44 11.00 12.07 -8.27
CA LEU A 44 12.28 11.37 -8.50
C LEU A 44 12.09 9.95 -9.03
N ASP A 45 10.91 9.37 -8.85
CA ASP A 45 10.57 8.02 -9.29
C ASP A 45 9.08 7.96 -9.64
N GLY A 46 8.78 8.15 -10.93
CA GLY A 46 7.41 8.17 -11.43
C GLY A 46 6.73 6.80 -11.45
N GLU A 47 7.49 5.71 -11.38
CA GLU A 47 6.94 4.35 -11.31
C GLU A 47 6.56 3.96 -9.88
N HIS A 48 7.10 4.64 -8.88
CA HIS A 48 6.73 4.43 -7.49
C HIS A 48 5.26 4.77 -7.24
N GLY A 49 4.60 3.88 -6.50
CA GLY A 49 3.24 4.07 -6.02
C GLY A 49 2.19 3.26 -6.79
N PHE A 50 0.94 3.45 -6.39
CA PHE A 50 -0.24 2.78 -6.91
C PHE A 50 -0.89 3.56 -8.06
N LYS A 51 -1.39 2.87 -9.08
CA LYS A 51 -2.08 3.49 -10.23
C LYS A 51 -3.52 3.87 -9.86
N GLN A 52 -3.74 4.98 -9.16
CA GLN A 52 -5.08 5.34 -8.62
C GLN A 52 -6.18 5.52 -9.68
N ALA A 53 -5.82 5.82 -10.94
CA ALA A 53 -6.77 5.98 -12.03
C ALA A 53 -7.71 4.77 -12.23
N VAL A 54 -7.25 3.54 -11.91
CA VAL A 54 -8.07 2.32 -12.05
C VAL A 54 -9.24 2.26 -11.04
N LEU A 55 -9.19 3.05 -9.97
CA LEU A 55 -10.23 3.12 -8.93
C LEU A 55 -11.36 4.07 -9.31
N HIS A 56 -11.10 5.04 -10.19
CA HIS A 56 -12.03 6.13 -10.52
C HIS A 56 -12.87 5.87 -11.77
N ASP A 57 -12.78 4.68 -12.35
CA ASP A 57 -13.58 4.33 -13.51
C ASP A 57 -15.06 4.09 -13.11
N LYS A 58 -16.00 4.55 -13.93
CA LYS A 58 -17.45 4.39 -13.69
C LYS A 58 -17.87 2.92 -13.61
N LYS A 59 -17.08 2.04 -14.23
CA LYS A 59 -17.20 0.59 -14.12
C LYS A 59 -15.86 0.04 -13.66
N PRO A 60 -15.63 -0.07 -12.35
CA PRO A 60 -14.37 -0.57 -11.82
C PRO A 60 -14.08 -1.95 -12.39
N ASN A 61 -12.91 -2.09 -13.02
CA ASN A 61 -12.46 -3.38 -13.54
C ASN A 61 -11.59 -4.03 -12.46
N GLU A 62 -12.13 -5.06 -11.82
CA GLU A 62 -11.46 -5.79 -10.74
C GLU A 62 -10.10 -6.36 -11.17
N GLU A 63 -9.96 -6.80 -12.43
CA GLU A 63 -8.68 -7.31 -12.94
C GLU A 63 -7.62 -6.21 -13.01
N LEU A 64 -7.98 -5.00 -13.48
CA LEU A 64 -7.04 -3.88 -13.54
C LEU A 64 -6.64 -3.37 -12.15
N ILE A 65 -7.58 -3.41 -11.19
CA ILE A 65 -7.29 -3.06 -9.80
C ILE A 65 -6.32 -4.09 -9.21
N ARG A 66 -6.58 -5.38 -9.45
CA ARG A 66 -5.73 -6.46 -8.97
C ARG A 66 -4.33 -6.39 -9.57
N GLU A 67 -4.21 -6.14 -10.87
CA GLU A 67 -2.94 -5.91 -11.56
C GLU A 67 -2.18 -4.73 -10.93
N ALA A 68 -2.85 -3.60 -10.69
CA ALA A 68 -2.24 -2.45 -10.04
C ALA A 68 -1.76 -2.75 -8.60
N VAL A 69 -2.48 -3.59 -7.85
CA VAL A 69 -2.03 -4.05 -6.52
C VAL A 69 -0.76 -4.89 -6.65
N TYR A 70 -0.72 -5.86 -7.57
CA TYR A 70 0.47 -6.69 -7.80
C TYR A 70 1.66 -5.85 -8.26
N GLU A 71 1.48 -4.94 -9.20
CA GLU A 71 2.53 -4.01 -9.65
C GLU A 71 3.10 -3.19 -8.49
N THR A 72 2.24 -2.72 -7.59
CA THR A 72 2.68 -1.89 -6.47
C THR A 72 3.44 -2.71 -5.43
N LEU A 73 2.96 -3.90 -5.10
CA LEU A 73 3.65 -4.81 -4.17
C LEU A 73 4.99 -5.31 -4.74
N ALA A 74 5.09 -5.45 -6.07
CA ALA A 74 6.33 -5.85 -6.73
C ALA A 74 7.44 -4.78 -6.68
N GLN A 75 7.11 -3.52 -6.35
CA GLN A 75 8.12 -2.46 -6.15
C GLN A 75 8.99 -2.73 -4.91
N GLU A 76 8.52 -3.55 -3.99
CA GLU A 76 9.23 -3.89 -2.76
C GLU A 76 9.90 -5.26 -2.91
N GLU A 77 11.21 -5.26 -3.21
CA GLU A 77 12.02 -6.47 -3.44
C GLU A 77 12.02 -7.45 -2.26
N ARG A 78 11.68 -6.97 -1.06
CA ARG A 78 11.58 -7.80 0.15
C ARG A 78 10.32 -8.67 0.15
N ILE A 79 9.34 -8.40 -0.70
CA ILE A 79 8.14 -9.23 -0.85
C ILE A 79 8.49 -10.41 -1.76
N GLU A 80 8.32 -11.64 -1.24
CA GLU A 80 8.54 -12.87 -2.01
C GLU A 80 7.34 -13.18 -2.91
N ARG A 81 6.13 -13.14 -2.33
CA ARG A 81 4.90 -13.47 -3.04
C ARG A 81 3.67 -12.86 -2.39
N VAL A 82 2.67 -12.59 -3.22
CA VAL A 82 1.35 -12.15 -2.77
C VAL A 82 0.43 -13.37 -2.72
N THR A 83 -0.13 -13.66 -1.54
CA THR A 83 -0.97 -14.84 -1.30
C THR A 83 -2.44 -14.59 -1.58
N LYS A 84 -2.92 -13.36 -1.36
CA LYS A 84 -4.33 -13.02 -1.52
C LYS A 84 -4.52 -11.56 -1.91
N VAL A 85 -5.48 -11.30 -2.78
CA VAL A 85 -6.02 -9.96 -3.06
C VAL A 85 -7.53 -10.06 -3.19
N ASP A 86 -8.25 -9.53 -2.20
CA ASP A 86 -9.70 -9.41 -2.20
C ASP A 86 -10.12 -7.97 -2.47
N ILE A 87 -11.07 -7.78 -3.37
CA ILE A 87 -11.63 -6.48 -3.74
C ILE A 87 -13.12 -6.51 -3.43
N HIS A 88 -13.59 -5.56 -2.63
CA HIS A 88 -14.99 -5.46 -2.23
C HIS A 88 -15.54 -4.06 -2.43
N PHE A 89 -16.62 -3.95 -3.20
CA PHE A 89 -17.34 -2.70 -3.44
C PHE A 89 -18.61 -2.62 -2.60
N ASP A 90 -18.61 -1.74 -1.60
CA ASP A 90 -19.83 -1.34 -0.91
C ASP A 90 -20.51 -0.20 -1.69
N ARG A 91 -21.47 -0.57 -2.54
CA ARG A 91 -22.26 0.40 -3.33
C ARG A 91 -23.17 1.27 -2.49
N LYS A 92 -23.56 0.84 -1.29
CA LYS A 92 -24.43 1.65 -0.40
C LYS A 92 -23.60 2.76 0.25
N ALA A 93 -22.40 2.43 0.72
CA ALA A 93 -21.48 3.39 1.31
C ALA A 93 -20.66 4.16 0.27
N ARG A 94 -20.67 3.72 -1.00
CA ARG A 94 -19.75 4.19 -2.06
C ARG A 94 -18.29 4.07 -1.63
N LYS A 95 -17.92 2.88 -1.17
CA LYS A 95 -16.58 2.56 -0.70
C LYS A 95 -16.03 1.33 -1.40
N LEU A 96 -14.74 1.38 -1.68
CA LEU A 96 -13.94 0.28 -2.17
C LEU A 96 -12.98 -0.16 -1.06
N PHE A 97 -12.98 -1.45 -0.78
CA PHE A 97 -12.06 -2.10 0.13
C PHE A 97 -11.16 -3.03 -0.67
N ILE A 98 -9.86 -2.83 -0.57
CA ILE A 98 -8.84 -3.72 -1.13
C ILE A 98 -8.10 -4.33 0.05
N THR A 99 -8.22 -5.64 0.22
CA THR A 99 -7.48 -6.38 1.23
C THR A 99 -6.45 -7.24 0.53
N PHE A 100 -5.19 -7.16 0.95
CA PHE A 100 -4.15 -8.01 0.40
C PHE A 100 -3.32 -8.66 1.50
N GLU A 101 -2.81 -9.84 1.18
CA GLU A 101 -1.91 -10.61 2.02
C GLU A 101 -0.67 -10.97 1.17
N ALA A 102 0.51 -10.77 1.75
CA ALA A 102 1.78 -11.06 1.10
C ALA A 102 2.77 -11.67 2.11
N VAL A 103 3.74 -12.41 1.60
CA VAL A 103 4.82 -13.03 2.36
C VAL A 103 6.13 -12.41 1.92
N ALA A 104 6.91 -11.91 2.88
CA ALA A 104 8.25 -11.40 2.66
C ALA A 104 9.28 -12.54 2.58
N LEU A 105 10.47 -12.26 2.05
CA LEU A 105 11.57 -13.23 1.90
C LEU A 105 12.03 -13.88 3.21
N ASP A 106 11.77 -13.23 4.35
CA ASP A 106 12.06 -13.75 5.68
C ASP A 106 10.92 -14.58 6.30
N GLY A 107 9.85 -14.81 5.53
CA GLY A 107 8.64 -15.53 5.96
C GLY A 107 7.61 -14.66 6.68
N THR A 108 7.82 -13.36 6.80
CA THR A 108 6.87 -12.45 7.45
C THR A 108 5.60 -12.29 6.62
N GLU A 109 4.44 -12.41 7.27
CA GLU A 109 3.14 -12.10 6.66
C GLU A 109 2.81 -10.61 6.80
N ILE A 110 2.47 -10.00 5.67
CA ILE A 110 1.96 -8.63 5.54
C ILE A 110 0.48 -8.73 5.23
N LYS A 111 -0.34 -8.03 6.01
CA LYS A 111 -1.79 -7.96 5.79
C LYS A 111 -2.25 -6.53 5.96
N GLU A 112 -2.80 -5.95 4.90
CA GLU A 112 -3.24 -4.57 4.89
C GLU A 112 -4.61 -4.44 4.22
N VAL A 113 -5.37 -3.44 4.69
CA VAL A 113 -6.70 -3.10 4.16
C VAL A 113 -6.69 -1.64 3.74
N LEU A 114 -6.82 -1.41 2.45
CA LEU A 114 -6.98 -0.08 1.89
C LEU A 114 -8.46 0.20 1.70
N THR A 115 -8.90 1.34 2.23
CA THR A 115 -10.25 1.85 2.03
C THR A 115 -10.20 3.11 1.18
N ARG A 116 -10.99 3.17 0.12
CA ARG A 116 -11.13 4.34 -0.75
C ARG A 116 -12.59 4.65 -1.00
N ASP A 117 -12.90 5.93 -1.22
CA ASP A 117 -14.21 6.34 -1.69
C ASP A 117 -14.34 6.00 -3.18
N ALA A 118 -15.46 5.39 -3.56
CA ALA A 118 -15.76 4.90 -4.91
C ALA A 118 -16.78 5.78 -5.65
#